data_AF-A0A2N6NDV5-F1
#
_entry.id   AF-A0A2N6NDV5-F1
#
_cell.length_a   1.000
_cell.length_b   1.000
_cell.length_c   1.000
_cell.angle_alpha   90.00
_cell.angle_beta   90.00
_cell.angle_gamma   90.00
#
_symmetry.space_group_name_H-M   'P 1'
#
loop_
_entity.id
_entity.type
_entity.pdbx_description
1 polymer ?
#
loop_
_entity_poly.entity_id
_entity_poly.type
_entity_poly.pdbx_seq_one_letter_code
_entity_poly.pdbx_strand_id
1 'polypeptide(L)'
;MTRELRSRKYNNGLILANGGMLTHQYVVCLSAQPRKDGKDYPLENPLPLVVQDPAPPFAEDATGPATIETYTIEYGRSGVPNLGLIVGKLKTGERFLANHGDDATLQRLAQRSVEHIGEAGVVRKEDERNLFYFDAKPNL
;
A
#
# COMPACT_ATOMS: atom_id res chain seq x y z
N MET A 1 16.97 -16.90 -16.63
CA MET A 1 17.78 -17.18 -15.42
C MET A 1 18.46 -18.55 -15.45
N THR A 2 17.72 -19.67 -15.51
CA THR A 2 18.30 -21.02 -15.49
C THR A 2 19.30 -21.29 -16.63
N ARG A 3 19.07 -20.77 -17.84
CA ARG A 3 20.03 -20.83 -18.96
C ARG A 3 21.37 -20.16 -18.62
N GLU A 4 21.33 -18.96 -18.05
CA GLU A 4 22.54 -18.22 -17.67
C GLU A 4 23.31 -18.93 -16.55
N LEU A 5 22.62 -19.50 -15.55
CA LEU A 5 23.25 -20.30 -14.49
C LEU A 5 23.92 -21.56 -15.04
N ARG A 6 23.23 -22.28 -15.95
CA ARG A 6 23.79 -23.48 -16.61
C ARG A 6 25.00 -23.15 -17.49
N SER A 7 25.01 -21.99 -18.13
CA SER A 7 26.16 -21.50 -18.92
C SER A 7 27.35 -21.04 -18.07
N ARG A 8 27.23 -21.06 -16.72
CA ARG A 8 28.24 -20.58 -15.76
C ARG A 8 28.59 -19.10 -15.87
N LYS A 9 27.82 -18.31 -16.63
CA LYS A 9 27.98 -16.86 -16.68
C LYS A 9 27.71 -16.19 -15.34
N TYR A 10 26.74 -16.73 -14.58
CA TYR A 10 26.48 -16.36 -13.19
C TYR A 10 26.42 -17.62 -12.33
N ASN A 11 26.80 -17.48 -11.05
CA ASN A 11 26.80 -18.60 -10.12
C ASN A 11 25.51 -18.72 -9.31
N ASN A 12 24.82 -17.60 -9.04
CA ASN A 12 23.61 -17.56 -8.20
C ASN A 12 22.52 -16.74 -8.89
N GLY A 13 21.27 -17.07 -8.60
CA GLY A 13 20.09 -16.35 -9.06
C GLY A 13 19.03 -16.30 -7.97
N LEU A 14 18.27 -15.20 -7.96
CA LEU A 14 17.16 -14.99 -7.03
C LEU A 14 15.91 -14.66 -7.84
N ILE A 15 14.85 -15.41 -7.61
CA ILE A 15 13.53 -15.12 -8.17
C ILE A 15 12.65 -14.61 -7.04
N LEU A 16 12.04 -13.45 -7.26
CA LEU A 16 10.99 -12.89 -6.42
C LEU A 16 9.68 -12.98 -7.19
N ALA A 17 8.68 -13.64 -6.61
CA ALA A 17 7.36 -13.80 -7.20
C ALA A 17 6.32 -13.22 -6.24
N ASN A 18 5.80 -12.04 -6.60
CA ASN A 18 4.80 -11.32 -5.82
C ASN A 18 3.40 -11.67 -6.34
N GLY A 19 2.44 -11.81 -5.42
CA GLY A 19 1.04 -12.11 -5.74
C GLY A 19 0.05 -11.18 -5.04
N GLY A 20 -1.10 -10.95 -5.67
CA GLY A 20 -2.15 -10.08 -5.16
C GLY A 20 -1.70 -8.62 -5.03
N MET A 21 -2.21 -7.93 -4.00
CA MET A 21 -1.78 -6.58 -3.61
C MET A 21 -0.59 -6.65 -2.66
N LEU A 22 0.50 -7.29 -3.10
CA LEU A 22 1.68 -7.63 -2.27
C LEU A 22 1.34 -8.47 -1.03
N THR A 23 0.26 -9.26 -1.09
CA THR A 23 -0.18 -10.12 0.02
C THR A 23 0.61 -11.43 0.10
N HIS A 24 1.26 -11.82 -0.98
CA HIS A 24 2.07 -13.02 -1.06
C HIS A 24 3.41 -12.71 -1.70
N GLN A 25 4.47 -13.28 -1.14
CA GLN A 25 5.80 -13.23 -1.71
C GLN A 25 6.47 -14.59 -1.62
N TYR A 26 6.86 -15.13 -2.77
CA TYR A 26 7.63 -16.36 -2.88
C TYR A 26 9.03 -16.03 -3.38
N VAL A 27 10.01 -16.73 -2.81
CA VAL A 27 11.42 -16.52 -3.13
C VAL A 27 12.06 -17.85 -3.48
N VAL A 28 12.77 -17.89 -4.61
CA VAL A 28 13.56 -19.06 -5.01
C VAL A 28 15.01 -18.65 -5.19
N CYS A 29 15.88 -19.24 -4.39
CA CYS A 29 17.33 -19.13 -4.53
C CYS A 29 17.84 -20.27 -5.42
N LEU A 30 18.52 -19.92 -6.51
CA LEU A 30 19.10 -20.87 -7.46
C LEU A 30 20.63 -20.74 -7.46
N SER A 31 21.33 -21.84 -7.65
CA SER A 31 22.79 -21.83 -7.83
C SER A 31 23.23 -22.77 -8.95
N ALA A 32 24.34 -22.43 -9.60
CA ALA A 32 25.06 -23.30 -10.52
C ALA A 32 25.99 -24.29 -9.78
N GLN A 33 26.14 -24.14 -8.45
CA GLN A 33 26.95 -25.01 -7.61
C GLN A 33 26.07 -25.77 -6.62
N PRO A 34 26.46 -27.00 -6.22
CA PRO A 34 25.80 -27.69 -5.11
C PRO A 34 26.02 -26.92 -3.80
N ARG A 35 25.18 -27.19 -2.80
CA ARG A 35 25.33 -26.60 -1.48
C ARG A 35 26.64 -27.03 -0.84
N LYS A 36 27.38 -26.07 -0.25
CA LYS A 36 28.67 -26.33 0.41
C LYS A 36 28.52 -27.03 1.76
N ASP A 37 27.37 -26.92 2.41
CA ASP A 37 27.09 -27.50 3.72
C ASP A 37 26.62 -28.96 3.65
N GLY A 38 26.43 -29.52 2.45
CA GLY A 38 26.01 -30.90 2.23
C GLY A 38 24.60 -31.23 2.72
N LYS A 39 23.81 -30.24 3.12
CA LYS A 39 22.44 -30.44 3.64
C LYS A 39 21.43 -30.55 2.50
N ASP A 40 20.36 -31.29 2.76
CA ASP A 40 19.21 -31.35 1.88
C ASP A 40 18.47 -30.00 1.82
N TYR A 41 17.64 -29.82 0.79
CA TYR A 41 16.73 -28.70 0.73
C TYR A 41 15.61 -28.87 1.76
N PRO A 42 15.17 -27.80 2.43
CA PRO A 42 13.99 -27.85 3.28
C PRO A 42 12.78 -28.36 2.50
N LEU A 43 12.02 -29.29 3.09
CA LEU A 43 10.78 -29.81 2.52
C LEU A 43 9.58 -28.88 2.80
N GLU A 44 9.76 -27.93 3.71
CA GLU A 44 8.76 -26.97 4.16
C GLU A 44 9.36 -25.56 4.19
N ASN A 45 8.49 -24.56 4.18
CA ASN A 45 8.91 -23.17 4.24
C ASN A 45 9.51 -22.83 5.62
N PRO A 46 10.62 -22.09 5.68
CA PRO A 46 11.25 -21.73 6.95
C PRO A 46 10.48 -20.66 7.74
N LEU A 47 9.54 -19.98 7.10
CA LEU A 47 8.66 -18.97 7.70
C LEU A 47 7.24 -19.53 7.78
N PRO A 48 6.46 -19.14 8.82
CA PRO A 48 5.05 -19.50 8.89
C PRO A 48 4.28 -18.91 7.71
N LEU A 49 3.16 -19.54 7.35
CA LEU A 49 2.27 -19.04 6.29
C LEU A 49 1.74 -17.63 6.58
N VAL A 50 1.59 -17.30 7.87
CA VAL A 50 1.12 -16.00 8.35
C VAL A 50 2.10 -15.48 9.38
N VAL A 51 2.62 -14.28 9.16
CA VAL A 51 3.41 -13.52 10.14
C VAL A 51 2.46 -12.54 10.83
N GLN A 52 2.42 -12.55 12.16
CA GLN A 52 1.63 -11.59 12.93
C GLN A 52 2.45 -10.33 13.17
N ASP A 53 2.29 -9.35 12.28
CA ASP A 53 2.89 -8.03 12.47
C ASP A 53 1.87 -7.07 13.12
N PRO A 54 2.31 -6.21 14.06
CA PRO A 54 1.44 -5.21 14.65
C PRO A 54 0.98 -4.22 13.58
N ALA A 55 -0.34 -4.15 13.38
CA ALA A 55 -0.99 -3.14 12.53
C ALA A 55 -1.69 -2.10 13.41
N PRO A 56 -1.75 -0.82 12.99
CA PRO A 56 -2.62 0.16 13.63
C PRO A 56 -4.07 -0.33 13.65
N PRO A 57 -4.85 -0.01 14.69
CA PRO A 57 -6.27 -0.30 14.71
C PRO A 57 -6.97 0.34 13.52
N PHE A 58 -8.10 -0.21 13.10
CA PHE A 58 -8.87 0.26 11.95
C PHE A 58 -10.20 0.83 12.41
N ALA A 59 -10.54 2.03 11.94
CA ALA A 59 -11.83 2.66 12.11
C ALA A 59 -12.61 2.56 10.80
N GLU A 60 -13.63 1.70 10.78
CA GLU A 60 -14.57 1.60 9.65
C GLU A 60 -15.37 2.91 9.50
N ASP A 61 -15.81 3.45 10.63
CA ASP A 61 -16.52 4.72 10.75
C ASP A 61 -15.60 5.79 11.34
N ALA A 62 -15.01 6.62 10.48
CA ALA A 62 -14.04 7.63 10.89
C ALA A 62 -14.67 9.02 10.89
N THR A 63 -14.52 9.75 12.01
CA THR A 63 -14.96 11.14 12.11
C THR A 63 -14.00 11.94 12.97
N GLY A 64 -13.62 13.13 12.48
CA GLY A 64 -12.79 14.09 13.20
C GLY A 64 -11.47 14.43 12.49
N PRO A 65 -10.55 15.10 13.20
CA PRO A 65 -9.26 15.49 12.65
C PRO A 65 -8.41 14.28 12.28
N ALA A 66 -7.80 14.33 11.09
CA ALA A 66 -6.99 13.25 10.55
C ALA A 66 -5.77 13.78 9.79
N THR A 67 -4.84 12.89 9.49
CA THR A 67 -3.71 13.13 8.57
C THR A 67 -3.70 12.09 7.46
N ILE A 68 -3.29 12.49 6.26
CA ILE A 68 -3.10 11.56 5.14
C ILE A 68 -1.86 10.70 5.41
N GLU A 69 -2.01 9.37 5.38
CA GLU A 69 -0.88 8.43 5.45
C GLU A 69 -0.41 7.99 4.06
N THR A 70 -1.36 7.75 3.16
CA THR A 70 -1.10 7.57 1.72
C THR A 70 -2.38 7.85 0.93
N TYR A 71 -2.25 8.10 -0.36
CA TYR A 71 -3.38 8.33 -1.24
C TYR A 71 -3.06 7.93 -2.67
N THR A 72 -4.11 7.68 -3.45
CA THR A 72 -4.02 7.56 -4.90
C THR A 72 -5.24 8.21 -5.53
N ILE A 73 -5.15 8.46 -6.83
CA ILE A 73 -6.20 9.13 -7.59
C ILE A 73 -6.46 8.30 -8.83
N GLU A 74 -7.71 7.90 -9.00
CA GLU A 74 -8.19 7.36 -10.24
C GLU A 74 -8.41 8.51 -11.23
N TYR A 75 -7.82 8.40 -12.41
CA TYR A 75 -8.04 9.34 -13.51
C TYR A 75 -8.91 8.68 -14.57
N GLY A 76 -9.89 9.43 -15.08
CA GLY A 76 -10.68 9.03 -16.23
C GLY A 76 -9.86 8.99 -17.52
N ARG A 77 -10.44 8.44 -18.60
CA ARG A 77 -9.76 8.32 -19.90
C ARG A 77 -9.32 9.67 -20.51
N SER A 78 -9.99 10.75 -20.15
CA SER A 78 -9.64 12.12 -20.56
C SER A 78 -8.45 12.71 -19.78
N GLY A 79 -7.93 11.99 -18.77
CA GLY A 79 -6.88 12.50 -17.88
C GLY A 79 -7.39 13.42 -16.77
N VAL A 80 -8.72 13.53 -16.60
CA VAL A 80 -9.34 14.29 -15.51
C VAL A 80 -9.42 13.42 -14.24
N PRO A 81 -9.06 13.94 -13.05
CA PRO A 81 -9.26 13.24 -11.78
C PRO A 81 -10.73 12.83 -11.61
N ASN A 82 -10.98 11.57 -11.24
CA ASN A 82 -12.31 11.00 -11.06
C ASN A 82 -12.59 10.65 -9.60
N LEU A 83 -11.63 9.99 -8.93
CA LEU A 83 -11.82 9.51 -7.56
C LEU A 83 -10.52 9.58 -6.75
N GLY A 84 -10.54 10.35 -5.67
CA GLY A 84 -9.53 10.29 -4.61
C GLY A 84 -9.78 9.11 -3.68
N LEU A 85 -8.72 8.35 -3.40
CA LEU A 85 -8.68 7.22 -2.46
C LEU A 85 -7.61 7.52 -1.41
N ILE A 86 -8.02 7.66 -0.16
CA ILE A 86 -7.16 8.09 0.94
C ILE A 86 -7.10 7.00 2.00
N VAL A 87 -5.89 6.65 2.42
CA VAL A 87 -5.64 6.01 3.71
C VAL A 87 -5.25 7.11 4.68
N GLY A 88 -6.12 7.37 5.64
CA GLY A 88 -5.91 8.39 6.65
C GLY A 88 -5.67 7.79 8.02
N LYS A 89 -5.15 8.62 8.93
CA LYS A 89 -4.95 8.27 10.34
C LYS A 89 -5.62 9.30 11.23
N LEU A 90 -6.49 8.86 12.13
CA LEU A 90 -7.08 9.70 13.16
C LEU A 90 -6.00 10.09 14.19
N LYS A 91 -6.21 11.20 14.91
CA LYS A 91 -5.31 11.59 16.01
C LYS A 91 -5.20 10.54 17.12
N THR A 92 -6.23 9.71 17.27
CA THR A 92 -6.29 8.57 18.21
C THR A 92 -5.45 7.38 17.75
N GLY A 93 -4.99 7.37 16.49
CA GLY A 93 -4.02 6.41 15.95
C GLY A 93 -4.60 5.37 15.00
N GLU A 94 -5.93 5.27 14.90
CA GLU A 94 -6.63 4.37 13.99
C GLU A 94 -6.44 4.80 12.53
N ARG A 95 -6.25 3.81 11.65
CA ARG A 95 -6.32 3.97 10.20
C ARG A 95 -7.77 3.92 9.73
N PHE A 96 -8.07 4.64 8.66
CA PHE A 96 -9.35 4.57 7.96
C PHE A 96 -9.14 4.70 6.46
N LEU A 97 -10.15 4.26 5.70
CA LEU A 97 -10.25 4.51 4.27
C LEU A 97 -11.27 5.62 4.04
N ALA A 98 -10.97 6.56 3.15
CA ALA A 98 -11.89 7.61 2.74
C ALA A 98 -11.78 7.93 1.24
N ASN A 99 -12.87 8.44 0.68
CA ASN A 99 -12.82 9.18 -0.58
C ASN A 99 -12.59 10.66 -0.32
N HIS A 100 -12.30 11.42 -1.37
CA HIS A 100 -12.39 12.87 -1.32
C HIS A 100 -13.84 13.29 -1.02
N GLY A 101 -14.01 14.31 -0.17
CA GLY A 101 -15.33 14.81 0.19
C GLY A 101 -15.87 15.89 -0.74
N ASP A 102 -15.00 16.58 -1.47
CA ASP A 102 -15.39 17.59 -2.45
C ASP A 102 -14.39 17.71 -3.62
N ASP A 103 -14.83 18.38 -4.69
CA ASP A 103 -14.01 18.62 -5.88
C ASP A 103 -12.73 19.39 -5.54
N ALA A 104 -12.78 20.32 -4.56
CA ALA A 104 -11.61 21.07 -4.12
C ALA A 104 -10.54 20.14 -3.54
N THR A 105 -10.95 19.17 -2.72
CA THR A 105 -10.07 18.14 -2.18
C THR A 105 -9.50 17.26 -3.29
N LEU A 106 -10.33 16.81 -4.24
CA LEU A 106 -9.86 16.00 -5.37
C LEU A 106 -8.84 16.75 -6.23
N GLN A 107 -9.13 18.00 -6.59
CA GLN A 107 -8.24 18.83 -7.39
C GLN A 107 -6.94 19.12 -6.65
N ARG A 108 -6.99 19.34 -5.33
CA ARG A 108 -5.79 19.50 -4.50
C ARG A 108 -4.96 18.23 -4.51
N LEU A 109 -5.55 17.06 -4.18
CA LEU A 109 -4.83 15.78 -4.23
C LEU A 109 -4.14 15.54 -5.58
N ALA A 110 -4.76 15.97 -6.69
CA ALA A 110 -4.23 15.80 -8.04
C ALA A 110 -3.06 16.73 -8.41
N GLN A 111 -2.68 17.68 -7.54
CA GLN A 111 -1.57 18.59 -7.77
C GLN A 111 -0.23 17.86 -7.69
N ARG A 112 0.33 17.51 -8.85
CA ARG A 112 1.61 16.77 -8.96
C ARG A 112 2.83 17.52 -8.42
N SER A 113 2.72 18.82 -8.17
CA SER A 113 3.80 19.65 -7.63
C SER A 113 3.83 19.67 -6.10
N VAL A 114 2.88 19.01 -5.43
CA VAL A 114 2.74 19.00 -3.96
C VAL A 114 2.66 17.56 -3.48
N GLU A 115 3.37 17.25 -2.41
CA GLU A 115 3.25 15.99 -1.68
C GLU A 115 2.28 16.19 -0.52
N HIS A 116 1.22 15.40 -0.45
CA HIS A 116 0.16 15.54 0.56
C HIS A 116 0.25 14.50 1.69
N ILE A 117 1.16 13.53 1.63
CA ILE A 117 1.42 12.64 2.75
C ILE A 117 1.83 13.45 3.98
N GLY A 118 1.15 13.21 5.10
CA GLY A 118 1.34 13.92 6.37
C GLY A 118 0.51 15.20 6.51
N GLU A 119 -0.16 15.67 5.46
CA GLU A 119 -1.04 16.83 5.57
C GLU A 119 -2.28 16.53 6.40
N ALA A 120 -2.74 17.55 7.14
CA ALA A 120 -3.90 17.46 8.01
C ALA A 120 -5.20 17.75 7.24
N GLY A 121 -6.29 17.18 7.73
CA GLY A 121 -7.64 17.48 7.29
C GLY A 121 -8.66 16.94 8.27
N VAL A 122 -9.90 16.80 7.80
CA VAL A 122 -11.01 16.24 8.58
C VAL A 122 -11.66 15.13 7.79
N VAL A 123 -11.92 14.02 8.46
CA VAL A 123 -12.76 12.94 7.92
C VAL A 123 -14.15 13.01 8.55
N ARG A 124 -15.18 12.72 7.76
CA ARG A 124 -16.56 12.55 8.21
C ARG A 124 -17.13 11.28 7.59
N LYS A 125 -17.96 10.55 8.35
CA LYS A 125 -18.78 9.48 7.78
C LYS A 125 -20.01 10.09 7.12
N GLU A 126 -20.22 9.77 5.86
CA GLU A 126 -21.44 10.09 5.10
C GLU A 126 -21.94 8.81 4.41
N ASP A 127 -23.17 8.42 4.74
CA ASP A 127 -23.76 7.14 4.35
C ASP A 127 -22.84 5.94 4.71
N GLU A 128 -22.43 5.16 3.71
CA GLU A 128 -21.56 3.98 3.84
C GLU A 128 -20.08 4.29 3.58
N ARG A 129 -19.68 5.57 3.50
CA ARG A 129 -18.31 5.95 3.17
C ARG A 129 -17.78 7.04 4.10
N ASN A 130 -16.47 7.01 4.32
CA ASN A 130 -15.79 8.16 4.92
C ASN A 130 -15.36 9.12 3.81
N LEU A 131 -15.50 10.42 4.07
CA LEU A 131 -15.10 11.50 3.18
C LEU A 131 -14.06 12.37 3.87
N PHE A 132 -12.93 12.60 3.20
CA PHE A 132 -11.84 13.43 3.67
C PHE A 132 -11.90 14.81 3.01
N TYR A 133 -11.65 15.85 3.80
CA TYR A 133 -11.61 17.24 3.37
C TYR A 133 -10.33 17.90 3.87
N PHE A 134 -9.60 18.60 3.00
CA PHE A 134 -8.45 19.42 3.44
C PHE A 134 -8.90 20.63 4.26
N ASP A 135 -9.99 21.27 3.82
CA ASP A 135 -10.56 22.43 4.50
C ASP A 135 -11.86 22.01 5.17
N ALA A 136 -11.90 22.10 6.50
CA ALA A 136 -13.17 22.02 7.21
C ALA A 136 -13.95 23.31 6.92
N LYS A 137 -14.70 23.37 5.81
CA LYS A 137 -15.74 24.39 5.73
C LYS A 137 -16.70 24.13 6.90
N PRO A 138 -16.91 25.11 7.80
CA PRO A 138 -18.00 25.01 8.75
C PRO A 138 -19.27 25.06 7.89
N ASN A 139 -20.06 23.99 7.97
CA ASN A 139 -21.41 23.79 7.45
C ASN A 139 -21.98 24.93 6.58
N LEU A 140 -22.26 24.64 5.30
CA LEU A 140 -23.35 25.30 4.59
C LEU A 140 -24.68 24.66 5.01
#